data_AF-A0A1N5Z753-F1
#
_entry.id   AF-A0A1N5Z753-F1
#
_cell.length_a   1.000
_cell.length_b   1.000
_cell.length_c   1.000
_cell.angle_alpha   90.00
_cell.angle_beta   90.00
_cell.angle_gamma   90.00
#
_symmetry.space_group_name_H-M   'P 1'
#
loop_
_entity.id
_entity.type
_entity.pdbx_description
1 polymer ?
#
loop_
_entity_poly.entity_id
_entity_poly.type
_entity_poly.pdbx_seq_one_letter_code
_entity_poly.pdbx_strand_id
1 'polypeptide(L)'
;MTVAAAVAFVPSSMAAVSSADAAPMVACTAPAWAEGNTYPAGAQVTYGGRLYQALVTHTAHPGAGWNPAATPSLWRDLGACSGGTPPPTTPPPTTPPPPTTPPPTTLPPTTPPPTGGTCGVKSRPAGKVLQGYWENWDGASNGVHPGLGWIPITDSRLSQHGYNVINAAFPVIRSDGTVLWENGMDAGVKVATPAEMCQAKAAGATILMSIGGAAAGIDLSSSAVADRFIATIVPILTSYHFDGIDIDIETGLTGSGNINTLSTSQANLIRIIDGVLARMPSNFGLTMAPETAYVTGGSVVYGSIWGSYLPIIKKYVDNGRLWWLNMQYYNGSMYGCAGDSYPAGTVQGFTVQTQCLNNGLTIQGTTIRVPYDKQVPGLPAQTGAGGGYMSTSLVTQAWNAVPGIKGLMTWSANWDGSKGWTFGDNVKRLQGR
;
A
#
# COMPACT_ATOMS: atom_id res chain seq x y z
N MET A 1 -54.25 -69.87 1.15
CA MET A 1 -52.88 -69.42 0.84
C MET A 1 -52.96 -68.73 -0.51
N THR A 2 -53.04 -67.41 -0.50
CA THR A 2 -53.26 -66.60 -1.69
C THR A 2 -52.29 -65.43 -1.63
N VAL A 3 -51.34 -65.41 -2.56
CA VAL A 3 -50.30 -64.39 -2.69
C VAL A 3 -50.88 -63.22 -3.45
N ALA A 4 -50.85 -62.01 -2.86
CA ALA A 4 -51.19 -60.76 -3.54
C ALA A 4 -49.93 -59.90 -3.63
N ALA A 5 -49.52 -59.56 -4.85
CA ALA A 5 -48.45 -58.63 -5.16
C ALA A 5 -48.94 -57.18 -4.99
N ALA A 6 -48.14 -56.36 -4.31
CA ALA A 6 -48.34 -54.92 -4.23
C ALA A 6 -47.05 -54.21 -4.66
N VAL A 7 -47.15 -53.39 -5.70
CA VAL A 7 -46.13 -52.46 -6.18
C VAL A 7 -46.48 -51.07 -5.63
N ALA A 8 -45.54 -50.40 -4.95
CA ALA A 8 -45.66 -48.96 -4.70
C ALA A 8 -44.28 -48.29 -4.43
N PHE A 9 -43.88 -47.48 -5.41
CA PHE A 9 -43.16 -46.20 -5.37
C PHE A 9 -42.09 -45.92 -4.30
N VAL A 10 -40.87 -45.73 -4.80
CA VAL A 10 -39.74 -45.08 -4.10
C VAL A 10 -39.87 -43.56 -4.26
N PRO A 11 -39.91 -42.75 -3.18
CA PRO A 11 -39.86 -41.30 -3.30
C PRO A 11 -38.41 -40.82 -3.50
N SER A 12 -38.19 -40.01 -4.54
CA SER A 12 -36.93 -39.31 -4.79
C SER A 12 -36.68 -38.25 -3.71
N SER A 13 -35.61 -38.42 -2.94
CA SER A 13 -35.11 -37.44 -1.98
C SER A 13 -34.55 -36.23 -2.73
N MET A 14 -35.18 -35.07 -2.59
CA MET A 14 -34.56 -33.80 -2.99
C MET A 14 -33.49 -33.44 -1.96
N ALA A 15 -32.22 -33.46 -2.40
CA ALA A 15 -31.11 -32.93 -1.62
C ALA A 15 -31.28 -31.41 -1.51
N ALA A 16 -31.42 -30.91 -0.28
CA ALA A 16 -31.38 -29.49 0.02
C ALA A 16 -29.97 -28.96 -0.35
N VAL A 17 -29.93 -28.01 -1.27
CA VAL A 17 -28.71 -27.25 -1.58
C VAL A 17 -28.51 -26.29 -0.41
N SER A 18 -27.53 -26.56 0.45
CA SER A 18 -27.12 -25.62 1.49
C SER A 18 -26.63 -24.33 0.83
N SER A 19 -27.37 -23.26 1.10
CA SER A 19 -27.10 -21.89 0.70
C SER A 19 -25.72 -21.42 1.19
N ALA A 20 -24.94 -20.85 0.27
CA ALA A 20 -23.69 -20.17 0.56
C ALA A 20 -23.90 -19.04 1.58
N ASP A 21 -22.95 -18.91 2.51
CA ASP A 21 -22.89 -17.87 3.53
C ASP A 21 -22.98 -16.47 2.90
N ALA A 22 -24.10 -15.79 3.12
CA ALA A 22 -24.26 -14.39 2.77
C ALA A 22 -23.53 -13.53 3.81
N ALA A 23 -22.58 -12.69 3.36
CA ALA A 23 -21.93 -11.70 4.20
C ALA A 23 -22.97 -10.75 4.84
N PRO A 24 -22.80 -10.34 6.11
CA PRO A 24 -23.77 -9.48 6.79
C PRO A 24 -23.88 -8.12 6.08
N MET A 25 -25.10 -7.76 5.68
CA MET A 25 -25.42 -6.49 5.00
C MET A 25 -25.82 -5.43 6.03
N VAL A 26 -25.42 -4.17 5.80
CA VAL A 26 -25.67 -3.05 6.73
C VAL A 26 -26.75 -2.12 6.19
N ALA A 27 -27.62 -1.61 7.06
CA ALA A 27 -28.63 -0.63 6.71
C ALA A 27 -27.99 0.72 6.36
N CYS A 28 -28.20 1.20 5.14
CA CYS A 28 -27.63 2.46 4.64
C CYS A 28 -28.61 3.62 4.74
N THR A 29 -28.88 4.06 5.96
CA THR A 29 -29.75 5.23 6.24
C THR A 29 -28.99 6.56 6.31
N ALA A 30 -27.66 6.51 6.18
CA ALA A 30 -26.81 7.69 6.23
C ALA A 30 -26.84 8.51 4.92
N PRO A 31 -26.66 9.85 4.98
CA PRO A 31 -26.62 10.71 3.79
C PRO A 31 -25.55 10.29 2.78
N ALA A 32 -25.79 10.51 1.48
CA ALA A 32 -24.78 10.28 0.46
C ALA A 32 -23.58 11.24 0.67
N TRP A 33 -22.36 10.72 0.48
CA TRP A 33 -21.16 11.53 0.51
C TRP A 33 -21.15 12.53 -0.67
N ALA A 34 -20.67 13.74 -0.40
CA ALA A 34 -20.43 14.76 -1.42
C ALA A 34 -19.29 15.69 -0.99
N GLU A 35 -18.52 16.17 -1.97
CA GLU A 35 -17.52 17.21 -1.75
C GLU A 35 -18.16 18.53 -1.29
N GLY A 36 -17.38 19.37 -0.60
CA GLY A 36 -17.80 20.63 0.02
C GLY A 36 -18.28 20.49 1.47
N ASN A 37 -18.62 19.28 1.92
CA ASN A 37 -19.15 19.06 3.26
C ASN A 37 -18.06 18.89 4.32
N THR A 38 -18.37 19.28 5.55
CA THR A 38 -17.57 18.94 6.75
C THR A 38 -18.20 17.79 7.48
N TYR A 39 -17.44 16.71 7.67
CA TYR A 39 -17.86 15.49 8.34
C TYR A 39 -17.18 15.40 9.70
N PRO A 40 -17.92 15.43 10.82
CA PRO A 40 -17.33 15.19 12.14
C PRO A 40 -16.87 13.73 12.28
N ALA A 41 -15.85 13.47 13.09
CA ALA A 41 -15.43 12.12 13.43
C ALA A 41 -16.62 11.28 13.93
N GLY A 42 -16.79 10.10 13.36
CA GLY A 42 -17.91 9.21 13.62
C GLY A 42 -19.15 9.43 12.75
N ALA A 43 -19.21 10.50 11.95
CA ALA A 43 -20.29 10.68 10.97
C ALA A 43 -20.31 9.52 9.98
N GLN A 44 -21.50 9.04 9.63
CA GLN A 44 -21.67 8.01 8.62
C GLN A 44 -22.17 8.62 7.31
N VAL A 45 -21.75 8.06 6.19
CA VAL A 45 -22.19 8.43 4.84
C VAL A 45 -22.32 7.20 3.95
N THR A 46 -23.09 7.32 2.88
CA THR A 46 -23.18 6.31 1.83
C THR A 46 -22.37 6.73 0.60
N TYR A 47 -21.59 5.81 0.02
CA TYR A 47 -20.84 6.04 -1.21
C TYR A 47 -20.64 4.73 -1.96
N GLY A 48 -20.88 4.71 -3.27
CA GLY A 48 -20.67 3.50 -4.09
C GLY A 48 -21.44 2.26 -3.61
N GLY A 49 -22.64 2.43 -3.03
CA GLY A 49 -23.44 1.30 -2.51
C GLY A 49 -22.95 0.71 -1.19
N ARG A 50 -22.10 1.43 -0.44
CA ARG A 50 -21.53 1.00 0.85
C ARG A 50 -21.68 2.09 1.90
N LEU A 51 -21.69 1.69 3.17
CA LEU A 51 -21.72 2.59 4.33
C LEU A 51 -20.29 2.84 4.82
N TYR A 52 -19.95 4.08 5.07
CA TYR A 52 -18.65 4.47 5.62
C TYR A 52 -18.83 5.32 6.86
N GLN A 53 -17.82 5.31 7.74
CA GLN A 53 -17.73 6.16 8.92
C GLN A 53 -16.48 7.02 8.85
N ALA A 54 -16.63 8.32 9.06
CA ALA A 54 -15.51 9.25 9.17
C ALA A 54 -14.65 8.88 10.40
N LEU A 55 -13.36 8.67 10.18
CA LEU A 55 -12.39 8.38 11.25
C LEU A 55 -11.98 9.65 12.00
N VAL A 56 -11.93 10.79 11.29
CA VAL A 56 -11.55 12.10 11.81
C VAL A 56 -12.49 13.18 11.30
N THR A 57 -12.62 14.27 12.07
CA THR A 57 -13.33 15.46 11.61
C THR A 57 -12.54 16.12 10.48
N HIS A 58 -13.14 16.25 9.30
CA HIS A 58 -12.49 16.85 8.12
C HIS A 58 -13.52 17.48 7.18
N THR A 59 -13.06 18.37 6.29
CA THR A 59 -13.86 18.93 5.19
C THR A 59 -13.48 18.27 3.87
N ALA A 60 -14.40 17.61 3.18
CA ALA A 60 -14.14 17.01 1.86
C ALA A 60 -14.04 18.10 0.78
N HIS A 61 -12.94 18.86 0.73
CA HIS A 61 -12.81 20.02 -0.16
C HIS A 61 -13.05 19.66 -1.65
N PRO A 62 -13.78 20.49 -2.42
CA PRO A 62 -14.01 20.25 -3.84
C PRO A 62 -12.72 20.00 -4.63
N GLY A 63 -12.68 18.91 -5.41
CA GLY A 63 -11.53 18.49 -6.21
C GLY A 63 -10.40 17.79 -5.44
N ALA A 64 -10.54 17.60 -4.12
CA ALA A 64 -9.56 16.87 -3.32
C ALA A 64 -9.65 15.35 -3.53
N GLY A 65 -10.79 14.84 -4.04
CA GLY A 65 -10.98 13.41 -4.29
C GLY A 65 -11.11 12.57 -3.02
N TRP A 66 -11.38 13.19 -1.86
CA TRP A 66 -11.51 12.54 -0.54
C TRP A 66 -12.79 11.72 -0.36
N ASN A 67 -13.12 10.93 -1.37
CA ASN A 67 -14.28 10.08 -1.33
C ASN A 67 -14.03 8.87 -0.40
N PRO A 68 -15.08 8.30 0.21
CA PRO A 68 -14.93 7.25 1.19
C PRO A 68 -14.25 5.98 0.71
N ALA A 69 -14.33 5.65 -0.59
CA ALA A 69 -13.69 4.46 -1.13
C ALA A 69 -12.18 4.66 -1.40
N ALA A 70 -11.73 5.90 -1.60
CA ALA A 70 -10.36 6.22 -1.99
C ALA A 70 -9.49 6.77 -0.85
N THR A 71 -10.05 7.04 0.33
CA THR A 71 -9.35 7.75 1.42
C THR A 71 -9.48 7.03 2.76
N PRO A 72 -8.82 5.87 2.93
CA PRO A 72 -8.96 5.03 4.12
C PRO A 72 -8.44 5.70 5.41
N SER A 73 -7.58 6.72 5.31
CA SER A 73 -7.18 7.57 6.44
C SER A 73 -8.31 8.45 6.99
N LEU A 74 -9.31 8.78 6.16
CA LEU A 74 -10.46 9.60 6.53
C LEU A 74 -11.72 8.76 6.78
N TRP A 75 -11.83 7.60 6.16
CA TRP A 75 -13.07 6.82 6.12
C TRP A 75 -12.81 5.34 6.42
N ARG A 76 -13.61 4.77 7.31
CA ARG A 76 -13.70 3.33 7.54
C ARG A 76 -14.92 2.77 6.83
N ASP A 77 -14.72 1.77 5.98
CA ASP A 77 -15.81 1.00 5.36
C ASP A 77 -16.51 0.15 6.43
N LEU A 78 -17.83 0.28 6.51
CA LEU A 78 -18.69 -0.49 7.43
C LEU A 78 -19.42 -1.63 6.72
N GLY A 79 -19.35 -1.73 5.39
CA GLY A 79 -19.93 -2.81 4.61
C GLY A 79 -20.93 -2.37 3.53
N ALA A 80 -21.41 -3.34 2.76
CA ALA A 80 -22.36 -3.11 1.67
C ALA A 80 -23.77 -2.77 2.18
N CYS A 81 -24.44 -1.89 1.46
CA CYS A 81 -25.81 -1.47 1.75
C CYS A 81 -26.84 -2.56 1.45
N SER A 82 -27.78 -2.77 2.37
CA SER A 82 -29.01 -3.52 2.06
C SER A 82 -30.01 -2.70 1.27
N GLY A 83 -30.19 -3.00 -0.03
CA GLY A 83 -31.29 -2.40 -0.82
C GLY A 83 -31.04 -2.14 -2.31
N GLY A 84 -29.88 -2.46 -2.87
CA GLY A 84 -29.65 -2.36 -4.32
C GLY A 84 -29.95 -3.66 -5.04
N THR A 85 -31.11 -3.79 -5.67
CA THR A 85 -31.41 -4.90 -6.59
C THR A 85 -30.45 -4.83 -7.79
N PRO A 86 -29.72 -5.89 -8.16
CA PRO A 86 -28.95 -5.90 -9.41
C PRO A 86 -29.91 -5.92 -10.61
N PRO A 87 -29.68 -5.15 -11.69
CA PRO A 87 -30.45 -5.32 -12.91
C PRO A 87 -30.10 -6.68 -13.57
N PRO A 88 -31.08 -7.39 -14.14
CA PRO A 88 -30.84 -8.69 -14.76
C PRO A 88 -30.04 -8.50 -16.06
N THR A 89 -28.88 -9.14 -16.16
CA THR A 89 -28.14 -9.28 -17.43
C THR A 89 -28.41 -10.66 -18.01
N THR A 90 -28.98 -10.68 -19.22
CA THR A 90 -29.18 -11.87 -20.03
C THR A 90 -27.83 -12.33 -20.63
N PRO A 91 -27.54 -13.64 -20.68
CA PRO A 91 -26.31 -14.15 -21.31
C PRO A 91 -26.36 -14.00 -22.84
N PRO A 92 -25.30 -13.52 -23.51
CA PRO A 92 -25.17 -13.60 -24.96
C PRO A 92 -24.93 -15.05 -25.41
N PRO A 93 -25.35 -15.43 -26.63
CA PRO A 93 -25.19 -16.79 -27.15
C PRO A 93 -23.70 -17.11 -27.43
N THR A 94 -23.26 -18.27 -26.95
CA THR A 94 -21.93 -18.82 -27.18
C THR A 94 -21.75 -19.31 -28.62
N THR A 95 -20.74 -18.80 -29.31
CA THR A 95 -20.16 -19.40 -30.53
C THR A 95 -18.82 -20.06 -30.18
N PRO A 96 -18.48 -21.24 -30.74
CA PRO A 96 -17.24 -21.94 -30.41
C PRO A 96 -16.03 -21.26 -31.07
N PRO A 97 -14.86 -21.17 -30.39
CA PRO A 97 -13.64 -20.68 -31.02
C PRO A 97 -13.00 -21.77 -31.92
N PRO A 98 -12.29 -21.38 -33.00
CA PRO A 98 -11.56 -22.30 -33.87
C PRO A 98 -10.30 -22.87 -33.19
N PRO A 99 -9.76 -24.01 -33.67
CA PRO A 99 -8.66 -24.70 -33.01
C PRO A 99 -7.33 -23.96 -33.24
N THR A 100 -6.63 -23.63 -32.15
CA THR A 100 -5.27 -23.08 -32.19
C THR A 100 -4.24 -24.16 -31.88
N THR A 101 -3.26 -24.26 -32.77
CA THR A 101 -2.08 -25.14 -32.70
C THR A 101 -1.14 -24.70 -31.56
N PRO A 102 -0.52 -25.61 -30.79
CA PRO A 102 0.36 -25.24 -29.68
C PRO A 102 1.69 -24.63 -30.15
N PRO A 103 2.22 -23.59 -29.48
CA PRO A 103 3.56 -23.07 -29.74
C PRO A 103 4.67 -24.04 -29.26
N PRO A 104 5.91 -23.93 -29.79
CA PRO A 104 6.99 -24.85 -29.47
C PRO A 104 7.47 -24.70 -28.02
N THR A 105 7.56 -25.84 -27.33
CA THR A 105 8.15 -26.01 -26.00
C THR A 105 9.68 -25.89 -26.08
N THR A 106 10.23 -24.77 -25.63
CA THR A 106 11.64 -24.69 -25.23
C THR A 106 11.74 -25.01 -23.75
N LEU A 107 12.53 -26.04 -23.40
CA LEU A 107 12.82 -26.43 -22.02
C LEU A 107 13.42 -25.27 -21.22
N PRO A 108 12.98 -25.04 -19.97
CA PRO A 108 13.63 -24.10 -19.06
C PRO A 108 15.05 -24.58 -18.69
N PRO A 109 16.00 -23.68 -18.38
CA PRO A 109 17.34 -24.07 -17.99
C PRO A 109 17.31 -24.86 -16.68
N THR A 110 17.73 -26.13 -16.72
CA THR A 110 17.96 -26.97 -15.56
C THR A 110 19.30 -26.60 -14.91
N THR A 111 19.33 -25.51 -14.16
CA THR A 111 20.34 -25.33 -13.10
C THR A 111 19.60 -25.36 -11.77
N PRO A 112 19.91 -26.29 -10.85
CA PRO A 112 19.27 -26.30 -9.54
C PRO A 112 19.54 -24.97 -8.82
N PRO A 113 18.56 -24.34 -8.16
CA PRO A 113 18.83 -23.24 -7.25
C PRO A 113 19.80 -23.72 -6.16
N PRO A 114 20.76 -22.88 -5.70
CA PRO A 114 21.61 -23.25 -4.59
C PRO A 114 20.74 -23.51 -3.36
N THR A 115 20.86 -24.71 -2.81
CA THR A 115 20.32 -25.11 -1.52
C THR A 115 20.80 -24.15 -0.43
N GLY A 116 19.87 -23.44 0.22
CA GLY A 116 20.09 -22.81 1.52
C GLY A 116 21.10 -21.65 1.59
N GLY A 117 21.10 -20.74 0.62
CA GLY A 117 21.96 -19.56 0.66
C GLY A 117 21.43 -18.50 1.63
N THR A 118 22.17 -18.20 2.69
CA THR A 118 22.02 -16.95 3.44
C THR A 118 22.55 -15.79 2.61
N CYS A 119 21.87 -14.64 2.61
CA CYS A 119 22.34 -13.43 1.96
C CYS A 119 22.36 -12.25 2.93
N GLY A 120 23.42 -11.45 2.86
CA GLY A 120 23.60 -10.28 3.72
C GLY A 120 22.61 -9.16 3.42
N VAL A 121 22.44 -8.25 4.39
CA VAL A 121 21.69 -7.00 4.23
C VAL A 121 22.42 -6.08 3.24
N LYS A 122 21.72 -5.62 2.21
CA LYS A 122 22.20 -4.62 1.26
C LYS A 122 22.04 -3.22 1.85
N SER A 123 23.01 -2.36 1.59
CA SER A 123 22.95 -0.94 1.95
C SER A 123 22.03 -0.15 1.01
N ARG A 124 21.71 1.09 1.38
CA ARG A 124 20.98 2.07 0.55
C ARG A 124 21.50 2.05 -0.89
N PRO A 125 20.66 1.81 -1.91
CA PRO A 125 21.09 1.87 -3.31
C PRO A 125 21.79 3.18 -3.64
N ALA A 126 22.95 3.12 -4.30
CA ALA A 126 23.71 4.32 -4.68
C ALA A 126 23.00 5.13 -5.77
N GLY A 127 22.50 4.45 -6.81
CA GLY A 127 21.82 5.05 -7.96
C GLY A 127 20.37 5.48 -7.72
N LYS A 128 19.66 5.83 -8.80
CA LYS A 128 18.22 6.11 -8.74
C LYS A 128 17.42 4.85 -8.40
N VAL A 129 16.26 5.04 -7.78
CA VAL A 129 15.37 3.94 -7.40
C VAL A 129 14.03 4.05 -8.12
N LEU A 130 13.52 2.92 -8.58
CA LEU A 130 12.10 2.71 -8.80
C LEU A 130 11.65 1.69 -7.77
N GLN A 131 10.88 2.16 -6.80
CA GLN A 131 10.35 1.36 -5.71
C GLN A 131 8.93 0.93 -6.03
N GLY A 132 8.69 -0.38 -6.11
CA GLY A 132 7.36 -0.93 -6.35
C GLY A 132 6.88 -1.68 -5.12
N TYR A 133 5.64 -1.43 -4.71
CA TYR A 133 4.95 -2.37 -3.84
C TYR A 133 4.72 -3.67 -4.60
N TRP A 134 5.07 -4.79 -3.98
CA TRP A 134 4.84 -6.15 -4.45
C TRP A 134 3.76 -6.77 -3.59
N GLU A 135 2.65 -7.12 -4.22
CA GLU A 135 1.48 -7.69 -3.56
C GLU A 135 1.76 -9.15 -3.22
N ASN A 136 1.82 -9.48 -1.93
CA ASN A 136 1.97 -10.85 -1.47
C ASN A 136 0.66 -11.65 -1.52
N TRP A 137 -0.38 -11.10 -2.15
CA TRP A 137 -1.65 -11.76 -2.48
C TRP A 137 -1.91 -11.68 -3.99
N ASP A 138 -2.93 -12.39 -4.46
CA ASP A 138 -3.40 -12.28 -5.84
C ASP A 138 -4.47 -11.18 -5.98
N GLY A 139 -4.06 -9.98 -6.36
CA GLY A 139 -5.00 -8.87 -6.61
C GLY A 139 -5.85 -9.04 -7.87
N ALA A 140 -5.47 -9.93 -8.79
CA ALA A 140 -6.24 -10.17 -10.01
C ALA A 140 -7.40 -11.15 -9.76
N SER A 141 -7.26 -12.10 -8.83
CA SER A 141 -8.27 -13.15 -8.58
C SER A 141 -9.63 -12.61 -8.15
N ASN A 142 -9.64 -11.46 -7.46
CA ASN A 142 -10.86 -10.78 -7.00
C ASN A 142 -11.27 -9.62 -7.91
N GLY A 143 -10.63 -9.48 -9.08
CA GLY A 143 -10.93 -8.43 -10.06
C GLY A 143 -10.45 -7.04 -9.67
N VAL A 144 -9.59 -6.89 -8.64
CA VAL A 144 -9.06 -5.58 -8.21
C VAL A 144 -8.24 -4.96 -9.34
N HIS A 145 -7.34 -5.75 -9.94
CA HIS A 145 -6.62 -5.38 -11.16
C HIS A 145 -6.40 -6.58 -12.08
N PRO A 146 -7.36 -6.91 -12.96
CA PRO A 146 -7.21 -8.06 -13.86
C PRO A 146 -6.02 -7.87 -14.80
N GLY A 147 -5.24 -8.93 -15.01
CA GLY A 147 -4.10 -8.96 -15.94
C GLY A 147 -2.80 -9.45 -15.31
N LEU A 148 -2.54 -9.12 -14.05
CA LEU A 148 -1.38 -9.62 -13.31
C LEU A 148 -1.67 -9.74 -11.81
N GLY A 149 -1.80 -10.99 -11.36
CA GLY A 149 -2.01 -11.32 -9.96
C GLY A 149 -0.71 -11.40 -9.15
N TRP A 150 -0.66 -12.39 -8.26
CA TRP A 150 0.58 -12.73 -7.55
C TRP A 150 1.64 -13.22 -8.54
N ILE A 151 2.86 -12.70 -8.39
CA ILE A 151 4.06 -13.15 -9.11
C ILE A 151 5.16 -13.46 -8.10
N PRO A 152 6.05 -14.43 -8.35
CA PRO A 152 7.17 -14.66 -7.44
C PRO A 152 8.07 -13.42 -7.36
N ILE A 153 8.69 -13.16 -6.20
CA ILE A 153 9.60 -12.01 -6.04
C ILE A 153 10.83 -12.09 -6.95
N THR A 154 11.12 -13.28 -7.49
CA THR A 154 12.20 -13.56 -8.46
C THR A 154 11.77 -13.34 -9.91
N ASP A 155 10.53 -12.89 -10.17
CA ASP A 155 10.05 -12.66 -11.52
C ASP A 155 10.90 -11.59 -12.23
N SER A 156 11.54 -11.99 -13.33
CA SER A 156 12.47 -11.12 -14.06
C SER A 156 11.80 -9.89 -14.67
N ARG A 157 10.46 -9.90 -14.84
CA ARG A 157 9.74 -8.74 -15.38
C ARG A 157 9.87 -7.52 -14.48
N LEU A 158 9.97 -7.71 -13.16
CA LEU A 158 10.20 -6.61 -12.21
C LEU A 158 11.46 -5.81 -12.59
N SER A 159 12.61 -6.48 -12.74
CA SER A 159 13.86 -5.81 -13.08
C SER A 159 13.91 -5.37 -14.54
N GLN A 160 13.31 -6.12 -15.46
CA GLN A 160 13.19 -5.74 -16.88
C GLN A 160 12.47 -4.39 -17.03
N HIS A 161 11.42 -4.17 -16.26
CA HIS A 161 10.64 -2.92 -16.24
C HIS A 161 11.13 -1.91 -15.19
N GLY A 162 12.36 -2.10 -14.70
CA GLY A 162 13.10 -1.08 -13.96
C GLY A 162 12.95 -1.12 -12.44
N TYR A 163 12.09 -1.94 -11.87
CA TYR A 163 11.94 -2.07 -10.42
C TYR A 163 13.23 -2.63 -9.81
N ASN A 164 13.91 -1.83 -8.99
CA ASN A 164 15.13 -2.21 -8.31
C ASN A 164 15.00 -2.16 -6.77
N VAL A 165 13.92 -1.59 -6.26
CA VAL A 165 13.52 -1.71 -4.86
C VAL A 165 12.12 -2.32 -4.80
N ILE A 166 11.96 -3.38 -4.01
CA ILE A 166 10.71 -4.11 -3.83
C ILE A 166 10.24 -3.89 -2.40
N ASN A 167 9.05 -3.31 -2.23
CA ASN A 167 8.35 -3.25 -0.94
C ASN A 167 7.40 -4.43 -0.85
N ALA A 168 7.75 -5.45 -0.07
CA ALA A 168 6.90 -6.60 0.14
C ALA A 168 5.73 -6.20 1.05
N ALA A 169 4.52 -6.22 0.48
CA ALA A 169 3.29 -5.72 1.09
C ALA A 169 2.36 -6.90 1.36
N PHE A 170 1.77 -7.06 2.54
CA PHE A 170 2.14 -6.53 3.86
C PHE A 170 2.19 -7.72 4.83
N PRO A 171 2.87 -7.63 5.99
CA PRO A 171 2.67 -8.61 7.06
C PRO A 171 1.28 -8.47 7.67
N VAL A 172 0.76 -9.55 8.25
CA VAL A 172 -0.42 -9.46 9.12
C VAL A 172 0.04 -9.06 10.53
N ILE A 173 -0.66 -8.11 11.13
CA ILE A 173 -0.37 -7.60 12.47
C ILE A 173 -1.59 -7.85 13.35
N ARG A 174 -1.44 -8.68 14.39
CA ARG A 174 -2.49 -8.94 15.36
C ARG A 174 -2.62 -7.78 16.34
N SER A 175 -3.79 -7.68 16.98
CA SER A 175 -4.09 -6.61 17.94
C SER A 175 -3.14 -6.55 19.15
N ASP A 176 -2.51 -7.67 19.52
CA ASP A 176 -1.51 -7.72 20.60
C ASP A 176 -0.11 -7.27 20.15
N GLY A 177 0.06 -6.93 18.87
CA GLY A 177 1.32 -6.55 18.25
C GLY A 177 2.06 -7.71 17.57
N THR A 178 1.56 -8.94 17.63
CA THR A 178 2.22 -10.08 16.98
C THR A 178 2.21 -9.93 15.46
N VAL A 179 3.39 -9.97 14.84
CA VAL A 179 3.57 -9.92 13.38
C VAL A 179 3.64 -11.34 12.79
N LEU A 180 2.96 -11.56 11.67
CA LEU A 180 3.02 -12.78 10.88
C LEU A 180 3.57 -12.49 9.48
N TRP A 181 4.37 -13.42 8.97
CA TRP A 181 4.89 -13.44 7.60
C TRP A 181 5.06 -14.88 7.15
N GLU A 182 3.97 -15.48 6.66
CA GLU A 182 3.89 -16.87 6.27
C GLU A 182 2.77 -17.09 5.22
N ASN A 183 2.84 -18.20 4.50
CA ASN A 183 1.78 -18.56 3.56
C ASN A 183 0.46 -18.78 4.30
N GLY A 184 -0.63 -18.24 3.75
CA GLY A 184 -1.95 -18.36 4.37
C GLY A 184 -2.12 -17.55 5.66
N MET A 185 -1.23 -16.59 5.96
CA MET A 185 -1.43 -15.66 7.08
C MET A 185 -2.71 -14.82 6.93
N ASP A 186 -3.17 -14.65 5.70
CA ASP A 186 -4.50 -14.17 5.34
C ASP A 186 -4.96 -14.89 4.05
N ALA A 187 -6.24 -14.74 3.70
CA ALA A 187 -6.84 -15.36 2.53
C ALA A 187 -6.11 -14.95 1.24
N GLY A 188 -5.59 -15.93 0.50
CA GLY A 188 -4.89 -15.71 -0.77
C GLY A 188 -3.46 -15.17 -0.64
N VAL A 189 -2.93 -15.02 0.59
CA VAL A 189 -1.57 -14.53 0.82
C VAL A 189 -0.54 -15.65 0.68
N LYS A 190 0.52 -15.35 -0.09
CA LYS A 190 1.69 -16.18 -0.32
C LYS A 190 2.95 -15.32 -0.25
N VAL A 191 3.86 -15.67 0.65
CA VAL A 191 5.13 -14.96 0.85
C VAL A 191 6.28 -15.65 0.12
N ALA A 192 7.31 -14.88 -0.24
CA ALA A 192 8.55 -15.43 -0.78
C ALA A 192 9.34 -16.19 0.28
N THR A 193 9.97 -17.30 -0.11
CA THR A 193 10.90 -18.06 0.74
C THR A 193 12.22 -17.31 0.94
N PRO A 194 12.99 -17.58 2.01
CA PRO A 194 14.31 -16.98 2.19
C PRO A 194 15.26 -17.19 0.99
N ALA A 195 15.17 -18.34 0.31
CA ALA A 195 15.97 -18.63 -0.87
C ALA A 195 15.58 -17.75 -2.07
N GLU A 196 14.27 -17.56 -2.31
CA GLU A 196 13.77 -16.65 -3.35
C GLU A 196 14.15 -15.19 -3.06
N MET A 197 14.12 -14.77 -1.79
CA MET A 197 14.59 -13.45 -1.36
C MET A 197 16.07 -13.26 -1.72
N CYS A 198 16.91 -14.25 -1.43
CA CYS A 198 18.33 -14.18 -1.79
C CYS A 198 18.58 -14.24 -3.29
N GLN A 199 17.80 -15.01 -4.04
CA GLN A 199 17.87 -15.04 -5.50
C GLN A 199 17.51 -13.67 -6.10
N ALA A 200 16.42 -13.05 -5.66
CA ALA A 200 16.01 -11.72 -6.11
C ALA A 200 17.06 -10.66 -5.76
N LYS A 201 17.66 -10.74 -4.56
CA LYS A 201 18.76 -9.86 -4.14
C LYS A 201 20.01 -10.00 -4.99
N ALA A 202 20.39 -11.23 -5.32
CA ALA A 202 21.49 -11.55 -6.23
C ALA A 202 21.20 -11.06 -7.67
N ALA A 203 19.93 -11.06 -8.08
CA ALA A 203 19.46 -10.48 -9.34
C ALA A 203 19.35 -8.94 -9.31
N GLY A 204 19.77 -8.29 -8.21
CA GLY A 204 19.91 -6.84 -8.11
C GLY A 204 18.85 -6.15 -7.26
N ALA A 205 17.76 -6.83 -6.86
CA ALA A 205 16.71 -6.21 -6.05
C ALA A 205 17.21 -5.82 -4.65
N THR A 206 16.75 -4.69 -4.13
CA THR A 206 16.77 -4.36 -2.71
C THR A 206 15.36 -4.60 -2.17
N ILE A 207 15.21 -5.38 -1.10
CA ILE A 207 13.89 -5.85 -0.65
C ILE A 207 13.58 -5.34 0.75
N LEU A 208 12.50 -4.58 0.89
CA LEU A 208 12.01 -4.02 2.15
C LEU A 208 10.72 -4.72 2.57
N MET A 209 10.51 -4.91 3.87
CA MET A 209 9.18 -5.25 4.38
C MET A 209 8.41 -3.94 4.61
N SER A 210 7.30 -3.74 3.92
CA SER A 210 6.42 -2.61 4.21
C SER A 210 5.48 -2.97 5.35
N ILE A 211 5.37 -2.08 6.33
CA ILE A 211 4.61 -2.26 7.57
C ILE A 211 3.44 -1.28 7.54
N GLY A 212 2.23 -1.82 7.40
CA GLY A 212 0.99 -1.05 7.41
C GLY A 212 0.07 -1.43 6.25
N GLY A 213 -0.42 -0.43 5.53
CA GLY A 213 -1.48 -0.56 4.53
C GLY A 213 -2.88 -0.38 5.12
N ALA A 214 -3.86 -0.08 4.27
CA ALA A 214 -5.22 0.33 4.65
C ALA A 214 -5.95 -0.65 5.60
N ALA A 215 -5.61 -1.94 5.56
CA ALA A 215 -6.25 -2.99 6.36
C ALA A 215 -5.45 -3.44 7.59
N ALA A 216 -4.19 -3.01 7.75
CA ALA A 216 -3.33 -3.47 8.84
C ALA A 216 -2.80 -2.29 9.66
N GLY A 217 -3.48 -2.02 10.77
CA GLY A 217 -3.08 -1.01 11.76
C GLY A 217 -2.34 -1.62 12.95
N ILE A 218 -1.31 -0.93 13.44
CA ILE A 218 -0.70 -1.22 14.74
C ILE A 218 -1.44 -0.39 15.80
N ASP A 219 -1.82 -0.99 16.92
CA ASP A 219 -2.27 -0.21 18.08
C ASP A 219 -1.07 0.53 18.70
N LEU A 220 -0.93 1.79 18.31
CA LEU A 220 0.12 2.69 18.80
C LEU A 220 -0.21 3.33 20.15
N SER A 221 -1.31 2.96 20.82
CA SER A 221 -1.63 3.47 22.16
C SER A 221 -0.86 2.76 23.28
N SER A 222 -0.28 1.59 23.01
CA SER A 222 0.35 0.73 24.02
C SER A 222 1.82 0.44 23.72
N SER A 223 2.69 0.76 24.68
CA SER A 223 4.11 0.40 24.59
C SER A 223 4.35 -1.11 24.69
N ALA A 224 3.45 -1.87 25.34
CA ALA A 224 3.52 -3.32 25.39
C ALA A 224 3.22 -3.96 24.02
N VAL A 225 2.25 -3.42 23.28
CA VAL A 225 1.97 -3.81 21.88
C VAL A 225 3.18 -3.49 21.00
N ALA A 226 3.76 -2.30 21.15
CA ALA A 226 4.99 -1.94 20.46
C ALA A 226 6.15 -2.91 20.78
N ASP A 227 6.33 -3.30 22.03
CA ASP A 227 7.38 -4.26 22.43
C ASP A 227 7.16 -5.65 21.85
N ARG A 228 5.91 -6.14 21.86
CA ARG A 228 5.54 -7.42 21.23
C ARG A 228 5.79 -7.37 19.72
N PHE A 229 5.44 -6.26 19.07
CA PHE A 229 5.71 -6.03 17.66
C PHE A 229 7.19 -6.19 17.36
N ILE A 230 8.06 -5.47 18.09
CA ILE A 230 9.50 -5.54 17.82
C ILE A 230 10.04 -6.96 18.11
N ALA A 231 9.55 -7.62 19.17
CA ALA A 231 9.95 -8.97 19.52
C ALA A 231 9.59 -10.02 18.44
N THR A 232 8.52 -9.80 17.68
CA THR A 232 8.03 -10.76 16.68
C THR A 232 8.51 -10.44 15.26
N ILE A 233 8.64 -9.15 14.89
CA ILE A 233 9.08 -8.76 13.55
C ILE A 233 10.59 -8.97 13.32
N VAL A 234 11.45 -8.72 14.32
CA VAL A 234 12.91 -8.81 14.14
C VAL A 234 13.37 -10.22 13.72
N PRO A 235 12.88 -11.32 14.34
CA PRO A 235 13.17 -12.67 13.87
C PRO A 235 12.73 -12.91 12.42
N ILE A 236 11.56 -12.40 12.02
CA ILE A 236 11.07 -12.50 10.63
C ILE A 236 12.02 -11.77 9.67
N LEU A 237 12.35 -10.51 9.94
CA LEU A 237 13.24 -9.70 9.10
C LEU A 237 14.60 -10.38 8.88
N THR A 238 15.13 -11.00 9.94
CA THR A 238 16.39 -11.75 9.91
C THR A 238 16.28 -13.04 9.10
N SER A 239 15.22 -13.82 9.35
CA SER A 239 15.04 -15.15 8.74
C SER A 239 14.74 -15.09 7.25
N TYR A 240 14.07 -14.03 6.80
CA TYR A 240 13.73 -13.81 5.39
C TYR A 240 14.71 -12.87 4.67
N HIS A 241 15.79 -12.46 5.33
CA HIS A 241 16.89 -11.68 4.74
C HIS A 241 16.48 -10.34 4.12
N PHE A 242 15.55 -9.62 4.76
CA PHE A 242 15.15 -8.27 4.33
C PHE A 242 16.33 -7.28 4.41
N ASP A 243 16.32 -6.29 3.53
CA ASP A 243 17.33 -5.20 3.49
C ASP A 243 16.93 -3.99 4.35
N GLY A 244 15.66 -3.88 4.69
CA GLY A 244 15.13 -2.77 5.47
C GLY A 244 13.64 -2.92 5.75
N ILE A 245 13.10 -1.89 6.40
CA ILE A 245 11.67 -1.71 6.64
C ILE A 245 11.19 -0.43 5.98
N ASP A 246 9.92 -0.45 5.56
CA ASP A 246 9.17 0.69 5.07
C ASP A 246 7.97 0.94 5.99
N ILE A 247 7.83 2.16 6.49
CA ILE A 247 6.74 2.53 7.41
C ILE A 247 5.59 3.13 6.61
N ASP A 248 4.50 2.38 6.50
CA ASP A 248 3.30 2.70 5.71
C ASP A 248 2.03 2.68 6.57
N ILE A 249 2.12 3.30 7.75
CA ILE A 249 1.03 3.31 8.74
C ILE A 249 0.13 4.51 8.45
N GLU A 250 -1.10 4.21 8.04
CA GLU A 250 -2.15 5.19 7.69
C GLU A 250 -3.25 5.30 8.77
N THR A 251 -3.19 4.46 9.81
CA THR A 251 -4.19 4.41 10.88
C THR A 251 -3.53 4.45 12.26
N GLY A 252 -4.20 5.07 13.23
CA GLY A 252 -3.77 5.09 14.63
C GLY A 252 -2.64 6.08 14.98
N LEU A 253 -2.01 6.75 14.00
CA LEU A 253 -1.00 7.77 14.27
C LEU A 253 -1.62 9.18 14.35
N THR A 254 -1.43 9.84 15.49
CA THR A 254 -1.99 11.16 15.78
C THR A 254 -0.95 12.04 16.45
N GLY A 255 -0.97 13.34 16.20
CA GLY A 255 -0.10 14.33 16.83
C GLY A 255 -0.69 14.85 18.14
N SER A 256 0.17 15.38 19.01
CA SER A 256 -0.21 16.02 20.28
C SER A 256 -0.81 17.43 20.12
N GLY A 257 -0.74 18.00 18.91
CA GLY A 257 -1.01 19.42 18.65
C GLY A 257 0.18 20.36 18.91
N ASN A 258 1.28 19.85 19.48
CA ASN A 258 2.55 20.57 19.62
C ASN A 258 3.70 19.77 18.99
N ILE A 259 4.37 20.30 17.96
CA ILE A 259 5.42 19.57 17.23
C ILE A 259 6.64 19.24 18.08
N ASN A 260 6.83 19.99 19.18
CA ASN A 260 7.93 19.79 20.11
C ASN A 260 7.61 18.76 21.21
N THR A 261 6.38 18.21 21.23
CA THR A 261 5.93 17.20 22.19
C THR A 261 5.34 16.01 21.43
N LEU A 262 5.94 14.83 21.56
CA LEU A 262 5.39 13.62 20.95
C LEU A 262 4.06 13.23 21.62
N SER A 263 3.08 12.81 20.84
CA SER A 263 1.94 12.04 21.35
C SER A 263 2.36 10.62 21.75
N THR A 264 1.48 9.90 22.44
CA THR A 264 1.66 8.46 22.71
C THR A 264 1.89 7.65 21.43
N SER A 265 1.10 7.89 20.38
CA SER A 265 1.21 7.14 19.13
C SER A 265 2.50 7.45 18.37
N GLN A 266 2.94 8.72 18.36
CA GLN A 266 4.22 9.11 17.78
C GLN A 266 5.40 8.50 18.56
N ALA A 267 5.33 8.52 19.89
CA ALA A 267 6.36 7.92 20.75
C ALA A 267 6.48 6.40 20.56
N ASN A 268 5.34 5.70 20.44
CA ASN A 268 5.33 4.25 20.22
C ASN A 268 5.78 3.87 18.80
N LEU A 269 5.46 4.65 17.76
CA LEU A 269 6.02 4.41 16.43
C LEU A 269 7.54 4.62 16.42
N ILE A 270 8.02 5.66 17.09
CA ILE A 270 9.46 5.87 17.28
C ILE A 270 10.10 4.68 18.03
N ARG A 271 9.46 4.18 19.08
CA ARG A 271 9.90 2.99 19.84
C ARG A 271 10.02 1.76 18.94
N ILE A 272 9.04 1.53 18.08
CA ILE A 272 9.04 0.42 17.10
C ILE A 272 10.24 0.55 16.16
N ILE A 273 10.40 1.72 15.52
CA ILE A 273 11.48 1.94 14.56
C ILE A 273 12.84 1.80 15.25
N ASP A 274 13.07 2.48 16.38
CA ASP A 274 14.33 2.37 17.13
C ASP A 274 14.61 0.92 17.56
N GLY A 275 13.60 0.21 18.06
CA GLY A 275 13.76 -1.15 18.54
C GLY A 275 14.07 -2.17 17.44
N VAL A 276 13.55 -1.97 16.23
CA VAL A 276 13.95 -2.75 15.04
C VAL A 276 15.36 -2.38 14.63
N LEU A 277 15.64 -1.08 14.42
CA LEU A 277 16.93 -0.61 13.93
C LEU A 277 18.10 -0.92 14.88
N ALA A 278 17.84 -1.05 16.20
CA ALA A 278 18.84 -1.43 17.19
C ALA A 278 19.19 -2.93 17.14
N ARG A 279 18.34 -3.78 16.55
CA ARG A 279 18.53 -5.23 16.46
C ARG A 279 18.88 -5.71 15.05
N MET A 280 18.85 -4.81 14.07
CA MET A 280 19.26 -5.08 12.69
C MET A 280 20.65 -4.49 12.41
N PRO A 281 21.38 -4.95 11.37
CA PRO A 281 22.66 -4.38 10.98
C PRO A 281 22.60 -2.86 10.78
N SER A 282 23.71 -2.15 11.02
CA SER A 282 23.75 -0.67 10.96
C SER A 282 23.40 -0.10 9.59
N ASN A 283 23.60 -0.87 8.53
CA ASN A 283 23.23 -0.53 7.15
C ASN A 283 21.79 -0.92 6.79
N PHE A 284 20.98 -1.45 7.71
CA PHE A 284 19.58 -1.81 7.46
C PHE A 284 18.72 -0.59 7.16
N GLY A 285 17.85 -0.72 6.16
CA GLY A 285 17.10 0.40 5.60
C GLY A 285 15.88 0.83 6.39
N LEU A 286 15.61 2.13 6.30
CA LEU A 286 14.39 2.77 6.79
C LEU A 286 13.85 3.70 5.70
N THR A 287 12.65 3.40 5.22
CA THR A 287 11.85 4.26 4.33
C THR A 287 10.49 4.52 4.97
N MET A 288 9.74 5.50 4.46
CA MET A 288 8.44 5.87 5.01
C MET A 288 7.50 6.33 3.89
N ALA A 289 6.29 5.78 3.86
CA ALA A 289 5.28 6.04 2.85
C ALA A 289 4.01 6.72 3.40
N PRO A 290 4.08 7.78 4.23
CA PRO A 290 2.87 8.42 4.73
C PRO A 290 2.07 9.10 3.60
N GLU A 291 0.75 9.25 3.80
CA GLU A 291 -0.07 10.13 2.95
C GLU A 291 0.27 11.61 3.18
N THR A 292 -0.13 12.48 2.23
CA THR A 292 0.22 13.92 2.27
C THR A 292 -0.29 14.65 3.53
N ALA A 293 -1.47 14.28 4.04
CA ALA A 293 -2.05 14.89 5.24
C ALA A 293 -1.14 14.75 6.46
N TYR A 294 -0.47 13.60 6.60
CA TYR A 294 0.42 13.27 7.70
C TYR A 294 1.74 14.03 7.69
N VAL A 295 2.08 14.68 6.58
CA VAL A 295 3.36 15.38 6.38
C VAL A 295 3.11 16.83 5.98
N THR A 296 2.95 17.11 4.68
CA THR A 296 2.83 18.47 4.15
C THR A 296 1.47 19.10 4.44
N GLY A 297 0.45 18.30 4.71
CA GLY A 297 -0.82 18.79 5.29
C GLY A 297 -0.63 19.52 6.62
N GLY A 298 0.47 19.25 7.34
CA GLY A 298 0.89 20.02 8.51
C GLY A 298 1.02 21.52 8.26
N SER A 299 1.28 21.94 7.02
CA SER A 299 1.34 23.36 6.62
C SER A 299 -0.01 24.07 6.71
N VAL A 300 -1.12 23.34 6.61
CA VAL A 300 -2.48 23.86 6.73
C VAL A 300 -2.87 23.91 8.20
N VAL A 301 -2.66 22.81 8.92
CA VAL A 301 -2.93 22.67 10.35
C VAL A 301 -2.03 21.61 10.95
N TYR A 302 -1.58 21.80 12.18
CA TYR A 302 -0.82 20.79 12.92
C TYR A 302 -1.64 20.24 14.09
N GLY A 303 -2.02 18.97 14.04
CA GLY A 303 -2.84 18.31 15.06
C GLY A 303 -3.68 17.16 14.49
N SER A 304 -4.08 16.22 15.35
CA SER A 304 -4.69 14.95 14.90
C SER A 304 -3.75 14.26 13.89
N ILE A 305 -4.25 13.78 12.75
CA ILE A 305 -3.40 13.19 11.69
C ILE A 305 -2.52 14.23 10.99
N TRP A 306 -2.92 15.50 10.98
CA TRP A 306 -2.29 16.54 10.17
C TRP A 306 -0.87 16.86 10.68
N GLY A 307 0.12 16.53 9.86
CA GLY A 307 1.54 16.67 10.21
C GLY A 307 2.06 15.66 11.23
N SER A 308 1.31 14.60 11.58
CA SER A 308 1.71 13.71 12.68
C SER A 308 2.96 12.86 12.38
N TYR A 309 3.38 12.69 11.12
CA TYR A 309 4.67 12.08 10.78
C TYR A 309 5.86 13.04 10.91
N LEU A 310 5.65 14.37 10.96
CA LEU A 310 6.74 15.36 10.91
C LEU A 310 7.82 15.17 12.00
N PRO A 311 7.51 14.99 13.30
CA PRO A 311 8.57 14.78 14.29
C PRO A 311 9.31 13.45 14.10
N ILE A 312 8.64 12.43 13.55
CA ILE A 312 9.23 11.12 13.24
C ILE A 312 10.20 11.26 12.06
N ILE A 313 9.75 11.86 10.96
CA ILE A 313 10.59 12.15 9.78
C ILE A 313 11.80 12.98 10.19
N LYS A 314 11.59 14.06 10.95
CA LYS A 314 12.66 14.93 11.44
C LYS A 314 13.73 14.12 12.17
N LYS A 315 13.35 13.28 13.14
CA LYS A 315 14.29 12.45 13.91
C LYS A 315 15.20 11.63 12.99
N TYR A 316 14.63 10.93 12.01
CA TYR A 316 15.38 9.99 11.18
C TYR A 316 16.09 10.64 9.98
N VAL A 317 15.65 11.82 9.55
CA VAL A 317 16.44 12.66 8.64
C VAL A 317 17.66 13.20 9.38
N ASP A 318 17.47 13.80 10.56
CA ASP A 318 18.53 14.48 11.31
C ASP A 318 19.63 13.52 11.79
N ASN A 319 19.27 12.29 12.17
CA ASN A 319 20.24 11.26 12.57
C ASN A 319 20.80 10.43 11.39
N GLY A 320 20.41 10.76 10.15
CA GLY A 320 20.90 10.12 8.94
C GLY A 320 20.35 8.71 8.66
N ARG A 321 19.45 8.14 9.48
CA ARG A 321 18.92 6.77 9.31
C ARG A 321 17.88 6.65 8.21
N LEU A 322 17.14 7.72 7.88
CA LEU A 322 16.17 7.69 6.79
C LEU A 322 16.90 7.56 5.44
N TRP A 323 16.64 6.46 4.73
CA TRP A 323 17.12 6.28 3.35
C TRP A 323 16.45 7.26 2.40
N TRP A 324 15.11 7.32 2.45
CA TRP A 324 14.28 8.31 1.78
C TRP A 324 12.84 8.30 2.33
N LEU A 325 12.12 9.38 2.06
CA LEU A 325 10.68 9.51 2.20
C LEU A 325 10.03 9.23 0.85
N ASN A 326 9.17 8.21 0.81
CA ASN A 326 8.36 7.80 -0.33
C ASN A 326 6.88 8.13 -0.10
N MET A 327 6.64 9.37 0.30
CA MET A 327 5.30 9.91 0.60
C MET A 327 4.35 9.71 -0.58
N GLN A 328 3.10 9.36 -0.28
CA GLN A 328 2.08 9.02 -1.27
C GLN A 328 1.50 10.30 -1.90
N TYR A 329 1.82 10.59 -3.16
CA TYR A 329 1.31 11.77 -3.88
C TYR A 329 0.00 11.42 -4.60
N TYR A 330 -0.91 10.78 -3.87
CA TYR A 330 -2.21 10.31 -4.34
C TYR A 330 -3.19 10.21 -3.16
N ASN A 331 -4.47 9.92 -3.44
CA ASN A 331 -5.57 9.82 -2.47
C ASN A 331 -5.84 11.09 -1.64
N GLY A 332 -5.25 12.23 -2.02
CA GLY A 332 -5.56 13.52 -1.41
C GLY A 332 -4.81 14.66 -2.05
N SER A 333 -5.02 15.89 -1.56
CA SER A 333 -4.34 17.08 -2.09
C SER A 333 -2.82 17.04 -1.89
N MET A 334 -2.11 17.77 -2.75
CA MET A 334 -0.70 18.09 -2.59
C MET A 334 -0.58 19.44 -1.89
N TYR A 335 0.26 19.54 -0.87
CA TYR A 335 0.40 20.76 -0.08
C TYR A 335 1.74 21.44 -0.29
N GLY A 336 1.71 22.77 -0.44
CA GLY A 336 2.90 23.60 -0.38
C GLY A 336 3.29 23.95 1.06
N CYS A 337 4.29 24.81 1.20
CA CYS A 337 4.81 25.21 2.52
C CYS A 337 4.01 26.34 3.16
N ALA A 338 3.12 26.99 2.40
CA ALA A 338 2.38 28.17 2.85
C ALA A 338 0.92 27.84 3.23
N GLY A 339 0.58 26.56 3.42
CA GLY A 339 -0.80 26.11 3.64
C GLY A 339 -1.64 26.10 2.37
N ASP A 340 -1.00 26.23 1.21
CA ASP A 340 -1.59 26.10 -0.12
C ASP A 340 -1.83 24.62 -0.49
N SER A 341 -2.88 24.38 -1.29
CA SER A 341 -3.35 23.05 -1.67
C SER A 341 -3.53 22.96 -3.18
N TYR A 342 -3.08 21.86 -3.78
CA TYR A 342 -3.16 21.56 -5.20
C TYR A 342 -3.77 20.18 -5.43
N PRO A 343 -4.47 19.95 -6.55
CA PRO A 343 -5.02 18.64 -6.84
C PRO A 343 -3.93 17.57 -7.05
N ALA A 344 -4.20 16.35 -6.59
CA ALA A 344 -3.43 15.16 -6.95
C ALA A 344 -3.43 14.95 -8.47
N GLY A 345 -2.44 14.22 -8.99
CA GLY A 345 -2.37 13.91 -10.42
C GLY A 345 -1.95 15.09 -11.31
N THR A 346 -1.47 16.20 -10.72
CA THR A 346 -1.01 17.38 -11.45
C THR A 346 0.51 17.59 -11.31
N VAL A 347 1.14 18.08 -12.38
CA VAL A 347 2.57 18.46 -12.37
C VAL A 347 2.83 19.57 -11.34
N GLN A 348 1.90 20.52 -11.21
CA GLN A 348 2.01 21.62 -10.26
C GLN A 348 2.02 21.11 -8.82
N GLY A 349 1.04 20.29 -8.43
CA GLY A 349 0.96 19.73 -7.08
C GLY A 349 2.19 18.89 -6.73
N PHE A 350 2.63 18.03 -7.67
CA PHE A 350 3.86 17.26 -7.51
C PHE A 350 5.09 18.16 -7.27
N THR A 351 5.23 19.20 -8.09
CA THR A 351 6.39 20.11 -8.04
C THR A 351 6.42 20.89 -6.73
N VAL A 352 5.30 21.53 -6.37
CA VAL A 352 5.21 22.38 -5.17
C VAL A 352 5.44 21.57 -3.89
N GLN A 353 4.84 20.39 -3.78
CA GLN A 353 5.02 19.54 -2.62
C GLN A 353 6.47 19.06 -2.44
N THR A 354 7.09 18.61 -3.54
CA THR A 354 8.49 18.15 -3.53
C THR A 354 9.45 19.30 -3.22
N GLN A 355 9.20 20.50 -3.77
CA GLN A 355 9.94 21.71 -3.47
C GLN A 355 9.76 22.12 -1.99
N CYS A 356 8.55 22.03 -1.44
CA CYS A 356 8.31 22.33 -0.04
C CYS A 356 9.13 21.42 0.89
N LEU A 357 9.09 20.10 0.67
CA LEU A 357 9.91 19.15 1.44
C LEU A 357 11.40 19.46 1.32
N ASN A 358 11.88 19.81 0.12
CA ASN A 358 13.29 20.15 -0.08
C ASN A 358 13.68 21.49 0.55
N ASN A 359 12.83 22.51 0.49
CA ASN A 359 13.13 23.83 1.06
C ASN A 359 13.08 23.79 2.58
N GLY A 360 12.11 23.06 3.13
CA GLY A 360 11.86 22.90 4.55
C GLY A 360 10.47 23.39 4.92
N LEU A 361 9.68 22.53 5.55
CA LEU A 361 8.39 22.87 6.13
C LEU A 361 8.59 23.30 7.59
N THR A 362 8.17 24.52 7.94
CA THR A 362 8.30 25.05 9.30
C THR A 362 6.95 25.08 10.00
N ILE A 363 6.82 24.32 11.08
CA ILE A 363 5.63 24.25 11.92
C ILE A 363 6.02 24.64 13.33
N GLN A 364 5.32 25.60 13.94
CA GLN A 364 5.53 26.00 15.35
C GLN A 364 7.02 26.24 15.70
N GLY A 365 7.78 26.84 14.78
CA GLY A 365 9.21 27.13 14.94
C GLY A 365 10.17 25.98 14.59
N THR A 366 9.65 24.77 14.33
CA THR A 366 10.46 23.60 13.97
C THR A 366 10.43 23.38 12.46
N THR A 367 11.61 23.42 11.84
CA THR A 367 11.78 23.14 10.41
C THR A 367 12.14 21.68 10.16
N ILE A 368 11.42 21.06 9.23
CA ILE A 368 11.64 19.70 8.73
C ILE A 368 11.99 19.80 7.25
N ARG A 369 13.21 19.39 6.89
CA ARG A 369 13.71 19.41 5.52
C ARG A 369 14.05 18.00 5.06
N VAL A 370 13.47 17.56 3.96
CA VAL A 370 13.82 16.30 3.28
C VAL A 370 14.49 16.67 1.96
N PRO A 371 15.83 16.60 1.85
CA PRO A 371 16.53 16.92 0.61
C PRO A 371 16.09 16.03 -0.56
N TYR A 372 16.18 16.53 -1.80
CA TYR A 372 15.75 15.76 -2.99
C TYR A 372 16.36 14.35 -3.07
N ASP A 373 17.63 14.15 -2.70
CA ASP A 373 18.26 12.82 -2.73
C ASP A 373 17.68 11.83 -1.68
N LYS A 374 16.79 12.30 -0.81
CA LYS A 374 16.00 11.51 0.15
C LYS A 374 14.50 11.56 -0.17
N GLN A 375 14.09 11.96 -1.37
CA GLN A 375 12.69 11.97 -1.79
C GLN A 375 12.46 10.96 -2.92
N VAL A 376 11.49 10.06 -2.72
CA VAL A 376 11.04 9.05 -3.71
C VAL A 376 9.51 9.16 -3.85
N PRO A 377 8.95 10.26 -4.39
CA PRO A 377 7.50 10.48 -4.42
C PRO A 377 6.72 9.29 -4.97
N GLY A 378 5.66 8.89 -4.26
CA GLY A 378 4.79 7.77 -4.61
C GLY A 378 3.68 8.18 -5.57
N LEU A 379 3.50 7.44 -6.66
CA LEU A 379 2.44 7.68 -7.64
C LEU A 379 1.64 6.40 -7.94
N PRO A 380 0.33 6.46 -8.23
CA PRO A 380 -0.42 5.31 -8.68
C PRO A 380 0.14 4.83 -10.02
N ALA A 381 0.39 3.53 -10.15
CA ALA A 381 0.95 2.94 -11.37
C ALA A 381 0.04 3.17 -12.59
N GLN A 382 -1.27 3.13 -12.34
CA GLN A 382 -2.30 3.28 -13.36
C GLN A 382 -3.63 3.75 -12.74
N THR A 383 -4.60 4.12 -13.58
CA THR A 383 -5.97 4.41 -13.16
C THR A 383 -6.58 3.23 -12.39
N GLY A 384 -7.05 3.49 -11.17
CA GLY A 384 -7.63 2.48 -10.27
C GLY A 384 -6.70 2.08 -9.11
N ALA A 385 -5.39 2.29 -9.25
CA ALA A 385 -4.43 2.04 -8.17
C ALA A 385 -4.44 3.11 -7.07
N GLY A 386 -5.18 4.21 -7.27
CA GLY A 386 -5.33 5.33 -6.34
C GLY A 386 -5.86 6.57 -7.06
N GLY A 387 -6.44 7.50 -6.30
CA GLY A 387 -6.87 8.81 -6.81
C GLY A 387 -5.67 9.71 -7.09
N GLY A 388 -5.58 10.34 -8.26
CA GLY A 388 -4.42 11.18 -8.62
C GLY A 388 -3.40 10.49 -9.53
N TYR A 389 -3.82 9.49 -10.32
CA TYR A 389 -3.00 8.93 -11.40
C TYR A 389 -2.49 10.02 -12.36
N MET A 390 -1.22 9.90 -12.76
CA MET A 390 -0.58 10.73 -13.77
C MET A 390 -0.21 9.87 -14.98
N SER A 391 -0.54 10.32 -16.19
CA SER A 391 -0.03 9.69 -17.42
C SER A 391 1.49 9.73 -17.47
N THR A 392 2.12 8.83 -18.22
CA THR A 392 3.59 8.79 -18.39
C THR A 392 4.18 10.12 -18.88
N SER A 393 3.44 10.88 -19.68
CA SER A 393 3.84 12.23 -20.12
C SER A 393 3.82 13.24 -18.97
N LEU A 394 2.82 13.19 -18.08
CA LEU A 394 2.77 14.03 -16.89
C LEU A 394 3.83 13.62 -15.87
N VAL A 395 4.08 12.31 -15.69
CA VAL A 395 5.18 11.81 -14.85
C VAL A 395 6.53 12.33 -15.35
N THR A 396 6.74 12.35 -16.67
CA THR A 396 7.95 12.91 -17.28
C THR A 396 8.11 14.41 -16.98
N GLN A 397 7.03 15.19 -17.14
CA GLN A 397 7.05 16.62 -16.83
C GLN A 397 7.35 16.87 -15.34
N ALA A 398 6.68 16.13 -14.46
CA ALA A 398 6.87 16.19 -13.01
C ALA A 398 8.31 15.84 -12.60
N TRP A 399 8.88 14.76 -13.12
CA TRP A 399 10.27 14.37 -12.89
C TRP A 399 11.26 15.48 -13.30
N ASN A 400 11.05 16.08 -14.47
CA ASN A 400 11.92 17.14 -14.99
C ASN A 400 11.81 18.45 -14.20
N ALA A 401 10.67 18.71 -13.55
CA ALA A 401 10.45 19.91 -12.75
C ALA A 401 11.19 19.92 -11.40
N VAL A 402 11.61 18.75 -10.90
CA VAL A 402 12.35 18.59 -9.63
C VAL A 402 13.61 17.74 -9.83
N PRO A 403 14.59 18.25 -10.59
CA PRO A 403 15.81 17.51 -10.86
C PRO A 403 16.53 17.19 -9.55
N GLY A 404 16.92 15.93 -9.40
CA GLY A 404 17.69 15.47 -8.25
C GLY A 404 16.96 14.51 -7.31
N ILE A 405 15.63 14.37 -7.42
CA ILE A 405 14.88 13.41 -6.58
C ILE A 405 15.45 12.00 -6.66
N LYS A 406 15.49 11.26 -5.55
CA LYS A 406 16.15 9.95 -5.44
C LYS A 406 15.54 8.90 -6.37
N GLY A 407 14.26 9.01 -6.66
CA GLY A 407 13.53 8.03 -7.43
C GLY A 407 12.04 8.30 -7.45
N LEU A 408 11.27 7.30 -7.86
CA LEU A 408 9.82 7.28 -7.72
C LEU A 408 9.40 5.97 -7.05
N MET A 409 8.31 6.05 -6.29
CA MET A 409 7.63 4.88 -5.74
C MET A 409 6.31 4.70 -6.48
N THR A 410 5.82 3.46 -6.56
CA THR A 410 4.46 3.22 -7.03
C THR A 410 3.72 2.15 -6.25
N TRP A 411 2.45 2.44 -5.98
CA TRP A 411 1.44 1.44 -5.75
C TRP A 411 0.80 1.07 -7.09
N SER A 412 1.02 -0.13 -7.62
CA SER A 412 1.97 -1.16 -7.22
C SER A 412 2.68 -1.71 -8.47
N ALA A 413 3.73 -2.52 -8.31
CA ALA A 413 4.35 -3.20 -9.45
C ALA A 413 3.36 -4.17 -10.13
N ASN A 414 2.47 -4.80 -9.36
CA ASN A 414 1.43 -5.67 -9.89
C ASN A 414 0.37 -4.87 -10.69
N TRP A 415 -0.07 -3.72 -10.16
CA TRP A 415 -0.93 -2.78 -10.88
C TRP A 415 -0.29 -2.28 -12.19
N ASP A 416 1.01 -1.99 -12.20
CA ASP A 416 1.70 -1.59 -13.43
C ASP A 416 1.71 -2.74 -14.45
N GLY A 417 2.09 -3.94 -14.00
CA GLY A 417 2.17 -5.11 -14.86
C GLY A 417 0.83 -5.62 -15.38
N SER A 418 -0.29 -5.35 -14.69
CA SER A 418 -1.63 -5.67 -15.18
C SER A 418 -2.06 -4.81 -16.36
N LYS A 419 -1.41 -3.66 -16.59
CA LYS A 419 -1.59 -2.81 -17.78
C LYS A 419 -0.29 -2.50 -18.52
N GLY A 420 0.57 -3.51 -18.66
CA GLY A 420 1.67 -3.49 -19.63
C GLY A 420 2.90 -2.69 -19.21
N TRP A 421 3.12 -2.49 -17.90
CA TRP A 421 4.37 -1.96 -17.35
C TRP A 421 4.72 -0.52 -17.77
N THR A 422 3.71 0.26 -18.13
CA THR A 422 3.92 1.60 -18.71
C THR A 422 4.57 2.58 -17.73
N PHE A 423 4.30 2.47 -16.42
CA PHE A 423 4.92 3.31 -15.42
C PHE A 423 6.39 2.94 -15.25
N GLY A 424 6.69 1.65 -15.05
CA GLY A 424 8.03 1.14 -14.85
C GLY A 424 8.96 1.47 -16.02
N ASP A 425 8.53 1.19 -17.25
CA ASP A 425 9.31 1.49 -18.46
C ASP A 425 9.59 2.99 -18.63
N ASN A 426 8.60 3.84 -18.32
CA ASN A 426 8.77 5.27 -18.37
C ASN A 426 9.80 5.75 -17.34
N VAL A 427 9.68 5.32 -16.08
CA VAL A 427 10.59 5.72 -15.01
C VAL A 427 12.00 5.17 -15.23
N LYS A 428 12.13 3.93 -15.71
CA LYS A 428 13.41 3.33 -16.08
C LYS A 428 14.16 4.21 -17.10
N ARG A 429 13.46 4.64 -18.16
CA ARG A 429 14.00 5.56 -19.17
C ARG A 429 14.40 6.91 -18.58
N LEU A 430 13.56 7.51 -17.73
CA LEU A 430 13.86 8.79 -17.07
C LEU A 430 15.11 8.72 -16.18
N GLN A 431 15.42 7.53 -15.65
CA GLN A 431 16.59 7.27 -14.82
C GLN A 431 17.82 6.84 -15.63
N GLY A 432 17.71 6.66 -16.95
CA GLY A 432 18.79 6.24 -17.82
C GLY A 432 19.29 4.81 -17.55
N ARG A 433 18.38 3.89 -17.18
CA ARG A 433 18.69 2.50 -16.82
C ARG A 433 18.19 1.47 -17.82
#